data_AF-A0A3D9VCA6-F1
#
_entry.id   AF-A0A3D9VCA6-F1
#
_cell.length_a   1.000
_cell.length_b   1.000
_cell.length_c   1.000
_cell.angle_alpha   90.00
_cell.angle_beta   90.00
_cell.angle_gamma   90.00
#
_symmetry.space_group_name_H-M   'P 1'
#
loop_
_entity.id
_entity.type
_entity.pdbx_description
1 polymer ?
#
loop_
_entity_poly.entity_id
_entity_poly.type
_entity_poly.pdbx_seq_one_letter_code
_entity_poly.pdbx_strand_id
1 'polypeptide(L)'
;MALYVDEAVVLRTHKLGEADRIITLLTRHHGRVRAVAKGIRRTTSRFGGRLEPCSYVEVQLAVGRSLDVITQVETRRPYAEAMYSDYRRYTTAAAMLETAERLTAEEREPATQQFLLLVAALRALAERRHDPGLILDSYLLRSLAVAGYAPSFDACARCGAPGPHRAFSPAAGGMTCATCRPAGAALPAPETVRLLAALLTGEWEVAEASEERHRREATGMVSAYLQWHLERSLRSLPHVERGFTPPNRPVGSSTEGMPNLERAMPSLQRPVHAAARGVSAG
;
A
#
# COMPACT_ATOMS: atom_id res chain seq x y z
N MET A 1 -37.30 -0.22 9.67
CA MET A 1 -35.86 -0.48 9.90
C MET A 1 -35.23 0.85 10.27
N ALA A 2 -34.42 0.89 11.32
CA ALA A 2 -33.70 2.11 11.66
C ALA A 2 -32.70 2.45 10.55
N LEU A 3 -32.58 3.73 10.22
CA LEU A 3 -31.56 4.27 9.32
C LEU A 3 -30.46 4.91 10.16
N TYR A 4 -29.23 4.82 9.68
CA TYR A 4 -28.10 5.57 10.22
C TYR A 4 -27.17 6.00 9.11
N VAL A 5 -26.44 7.09 9.36
CA VAL A 5 -25.42 7.63 8.45
C VAL A 5 -24.07 7.51 9.14
N ASP A 6 -23.04 7.12 8.40
CA ASP A 6 -21.67 7.08 8.90
C ASP A 6 -20.68 7.36 7.76
N GLU A 7 -19.48 7.78 8.15
CA GLU A 7 -18.33 7.81 7.28
C GLU A 7 -17.70 6.41 7.20
N ALA A 8 -17.29 6.00 6.00
CA ALA A 8 -16.78 4.66 5.79
C ALA A 8 -15.67 4.60 4.72
N VAL A 9 -14.73 3.66 4.93
CA VAL A 9 -13.81 3.20 3.89
C VAL A 9 -14.27 1.83 3.40
N VAL A 10 -14.36 1.67 2.07
CA VAL A 10 -14.64 0.38 1.45
C VAL A 10 -13.40 -0.50 1.51
N LEU A 11 -13.47 -1.59 2.27
CA LEU A 11 -12.36 -2.55 2.43
C LEU A 11 -12.35 -3.58 1.29
N ARG A 12 -13.50 -4.18 1.01
CA ARG A 12 -13.65 -5.24 0.01
C ARG A 12 -15.08 -5.36 -0.49
N THR A 13 -15.24 -5.98 -1.66
CA THR A 13 -16.55 -6.26 -2.26
C THR A 13 -16.65 -7.74 -2.65
N HIS A 14 -17.86 -8.30 -2.53
CA HIS A 14 -18.17 -9.68 -2.93
C HIS A 14 -19.44 -9.70 -3.77
N LYS A 15 -19.48 -10.54 -4.81
CA LYS A 15 -20.70 -10.71 -5.63
C LYS A 15 -21.82 -11.32 -4.79
N LEU A 16 -23.04 -10.79 -4.93
CA LEU A 16 -24.25 -11.35 -4.35
C LEU A 16 -25.28 -11.53 -5.45
N GLY A 17 -25.49 -12.77 -5.88
CA GLY A 17 -26.30 -13.05 -7.07
C GLY A 17 -25.80 -12.29 -8.31
N GLU A 18 -26.72 -11.91 -9.17
CA GLU A 18 -26.40 -11.30 -10.46
C GLU A 18 -26.23 -9.78 -10.39
N ALA A 19 -27.11 -9.08 -9.68
CA ALA A 19 -27.18 -7.63 -9.72
C ALA A 19 -26.51 -6.93 -8.54
N ASP A 20 -26.23 -7.64 -7.44
CA ASP A 20 -25.89 -7.05 -6.15
C ASP A 20 -24.44 -7.36 -5.75
N ARG A 21 -23.94 -6.61 -4.75
CA ARG A 21 -22.69 -6.92 -4.05
C ARG A 21 -22.87 -6.76 -2.54
N ILE A 22 -22.14 -7.57 -1.78
CA ILE A 22 -21.87 -7.33 -0.37
C ILE A 22 -20.63 -6.44 -0.30
N ILE A 23 -20.75 -5.32 0.41
CA ILE A 23 -19.68 -4.36 0.66
C ILE A 23 -19.27 -4.52 2.12
N THR A 24 -17.97 -4.69 2.36
CA THR A 24 -17.40 -4.63 3.72
C THR A 24 -16.82 -3.24 3.93
N LEU A 25 -17.32 -2.55 4.95
CA LEU A 25 -17.01 -1.17 5.28
C LEU A 25 -16.31 -1.15 6.63
N LEU A 26 -15.23 -0.38 6.76
CA LEU A 26 -14.78 0.11 8.06
C LEU A 26 -15.39 1.48 8.26
N THR A 27 -16.29 1.60 9.23
CA THR A 27 -17.02 2.83 9.54
C THR A 27 -16.38 3.55 10.72
N ARG A 28 -16.59 4.86 10.81
CA ARG A 28 -16.00 5.68 11.87
C ARG A 28 -16.57 5.35 13.24
N HIS A 29 -17.87 5.13 13.33
CA HIS A 29 -18.58 4.99 14.60
C HIS A 29 -19.11 3.58 14.85
N HIS A 30 -19.41 2.80 13.82
CA HIS A 30 -20.02 1.47 13.94
C HIS A 30 -19.04 0.33 13.64
N GLY A 31 -17.74 0.59 13.63
CA GLY A 31 -16.74 -0.46 13.39
C GLY A 31 -16.83 -1.07 12.00
N ARG A 32 -16.54 -2.37 11.89
CA ARG A 32 -16.68 -3.11 10.63
C ARG A 32 -18.14 -3.48 10.39
N VAL A 33 -18.68 -3.07 9.26
CA VAL A 33 -20.07 -3.31 8.85
C VAL A 33 -20.09 -4.00 7.48
N ARG A 34 -20.97 -4.99 7.33
CA ARG A 34 -21.27 -5.59 6.02
C ARG A 34 -22.66 -5.17 5.57
N ALA A 35 -22.74 -4.70 4.32
CA ALA A 35 -23.98 -4.20 3.77
C ALA A 35 -24.17 -4.61 2.31
N VAL A 36 -25.42 -4.78 1.89
CA VAL A 36 -25.80 -5.08 0.51
C VAL A 36 -26.00 -3.78 -0.27
N ALA A 37 -25.29 -3.66 -1.39
CA ALA A 37 -25.55 -2.66 -2.41
C ALA A 37 -26.40 -3.28 -3.52
N LYS A 38 -27.73 -3.09 -3.44
CA LYS A 38 -28.69 -3.66 -4.39
C LYS A 38 -28.57 -3.00 -5.77
N GLY A 39 -28.53 -3.81 -6.82
CA GLY A 39 -28.46 -3.37 -8.21
C GLY A 39 -27.16 -2.66 -8.58
N ILE A 40 -26.10 -2.78 -7.78
CA ILE A 40 -24.81 -2.11 -8.05
C ILE A 40 -24.17 -2.51 -9.38
N ARG A 41 -24.44 -3.74 -9.85
CA ARG A 41 -23.89 -4.27 -11.10
C ARG A 41 -24.72 -3.92 -12.34
N ARG A 42 -25.88 -3.26 -12.17
CA ARG A 42 -26.70 -2.79 -13.31
C ARG A 42 -26.03 -1.55 -13.92
N THR A 43 -26.09 -1.43 -15.24
CA THR A 43 -25.55 -0.26 -15.98
C THR A 43 -26.18 1.06 -15.52
N THR A 44 -27.42 1.02 -15.03
CA THR A 44 -28.18 2.16 -14.50
C THR A 44 -27.99 2.37 -12.99
N SER A 45 -27.00 1.74 -12.36
CA SER A 45 -26.83 1.82 -10.91
C SER A 45 -26.51 3.24 -10.45
N ARG A 46 -27.26 3.71 -9.44
CA ARG A 46 -26.98 4.99 -8.76
C ARG A 46 -25.66 5.01 -7.97
N PHE A 47 -25.13 3.84 -7.61
CA PHE A 47 -23.94 3.73 -6.77
C PHE A 47 -22.65 3.96 -7.58
N GLY A 48 -22.63 3.56 -8.85
CA GLY A 48 -21.45 3.65 -9.71
C GLY A 48 -20.20 3.02 -9.07
N GLY A 49 -19.03 3.60 -9.34
CA GLY A 49 -17.75 3.18 -8.75
C GLY A 49 -17.52 3.65 -7.30
N ARG A 50 -18.48 4.32 -6.64
CA ARG A 50 -18.28 4.91 -5.30
C ARG A 50 -18.13 3.86 -4.20
N LEU A 51 -18.54 2.62 -4.47
CA LEU A 51 -18.45 1.50 -3.53
C LEU A 51 -17.37 0.49 -3.94
N GLU A 52 -16.35 0.93 -4.68
CA GLU A 52 -15.15 0.14 -4.94
C GLU A 52 -14.13 0.29 -3.80
N PRO A 53 -13.24 -0.70 -3.58
CA PRO A 53 -12.18 -0.62 -2.57
C PRO A 53 -11.38 0.69 -2.62
N CYS A 54 -10.88 1.13 -1.47
CA CYS A 54 -10.20 2.43 -1.26
C CYS A 54 -11.10 3.67 -1.29
N SER A 55 -12.39 3.52 -1.63
CA SER A 55 -13.32 4.67 -1.62
C SER A 55 -13.59 5.13 -0.19
N TYR A 56 -13.44 6.43 0.05
CA TYR A 56 -13.84 7.10 1.28
C TYR A 56 -15.15 7.85 1.07
N VAL A 57 -16.19 7.37 1.74
CA VAL A 57 -17.58 7.72 1.48
C VAL A 57 -18.33 8.08 2.77
N GLU A 58 -19.42 8.80 2.61
CA GLU A 58 -20.51 8.85 3.58
C GLU A 58 -21.62 7.93 3.08
N VAL A 59 -22.13 7.07 3.96
CA VAL A 59 -23.09 6.02 3.61
C VAL A 59 -24.30 6.09 4.52
N GLN A 60 -25.50 5.98 3.92
CA GLN A 60 -26.73 5.76 4.67
C GLN A 60 -27.12 4.28 4.61
N LEU A 61 -27.28 3.68 5.77
CA LEU A 61 -27.51 2.25 5.96
C LEU A 61 -28.86 2.01 6.64
N ALA A 62 -29.61 1.05 6.12
CA ALA A 62 -30.77 0.50 6.80
C ALA A 62 -30.37 -0.77 7.55
N VAL A 63 -30.61 -0.80 8.86
CA VAL A 63 -30.24 -1.94 9.73
C VAL A 63 -30.99 -3.19 9.30
N GLY A 64 -30.25 -4.22 8.88
CA GLY A 64 -30.77 -5.53 8.52
C GLY A 64 -30.55 -6.57 9.62
N ARG A 65 -30.89 -7.84 9.33
CA ARG A 65 -30.70 -8.95 10.28
C ARG A 65 -29.24 -9.41 10.35
N SER A 66 -28.64 -9.68 9.19
CA SER A 66 -27.25 -10.14 9.05
C SER A 66 -26.40 -9.21 8.19
N LEU A 67 -27.03 -8.54 7.22
CA LEU A 67 -26.40 -7.54 6.38
C LEU A 67 -27.28 -6.30 6.39
N ASP A 68 -26.67 -5.14 6.57
CA ASP A 68 -27.36 -3.87 6.38
C ASP A 68 -27.62 -3.65 4.89
N VAL A 69 -28.44 -2.65 4.55
CA VAL A 69 -28.71 -2.29 3.16
C VAL A 69 -28.22 -0.87 2.92
N ILE A 70 -27.35 -0.70 1.93
CA ILE A 70 -26.90 0.63 1.51
C ILE A 70 -28.04 1.30 0.76
N THR A 71 -28.51 2.42 1.30
CA THR A 71 -29.62 3.19 0.73
C THR A 71 -29.14 4.43 -0.02
N GLN A 72 -28.09 5.10 0.46
CA GLN A 72 -27.45 6.24 -0.20
C GLN A 72 -25.94 6.18 0.02
N VAL A 73 -25.18 6.79 -0.89
CA VAL A 73 -23.72 6.93 -0.80
C VAL A 73 -23.30 8.24 -1.44
N GLU A 74 -22.43 8.96 -0.75
CA GLU A 74 -21.77 10.16 -1.24
C GLU A 74 -20.26 10.02 -1.11
N THR A 75 -19.52 10.39 -2.16
CA THR A 75 -18.06 10.36 -2.11
C THR A 75 -17.55 11.54 -1.29
N ARG A 76 -16.85 11.26 -0.18
CA ARG A 76 -16.19 12.30 0.62
C ARG A 76 -14.88 12.72 -0.05
N ARG A 77 -14.09 11.73 -0.50
CA ARG A 77 -12.87 11.95 -1.30
C ARG A 77 -12.65 10.82 -2.32
N PRO A 78 -12.27 11.13 -3.57
CA PRO A 78 -12.10 10.15 -4.64
C PRO A 78 -10.69 9.51 -4.62
N TYR A 79 -10.26 8.88 -3.52
CA TYR A 79 -8.92 8.29 -3.45
C TYR A 79 -8.73 7.09 -4.39
N ALA A 80 -9.81 6.36 -4.69
CA ALA A 80 -9.78 5.14 -5.48
C ALA A 80 -9.07 5.33 -6.84
N GLU A 81 -9.40 6.40 -7.59
CA GLU A 81 -8.79 6.67 -8.90
C GLU A 81 -7.27 6.78 -8.82
N ALA A 82 -6.77 7.53 -7.83
CA ALA A 82 -5.33 7.67 -7.61
C ALA A 82 -4.66 6.32 -7.28
N MET A 83 -5.36 5.40 -6.62
CA MET A 83 -4.85 4.04 -6.34
C MET A 83 -4.83 3.19 -7.60
N TYR A 84 -5.94 3.15 -8.36
CA TYR A 84 -6.06 2.29 -9.54
C TYR A 84 -5.18 2.73 -10.71
N SER A 85 -4.77 4.01 -10.76
CA SER A 85 -3.87 4.54 -11.79
C SER A 85 -2.40 4.11 -11.66
N ASP A 86 -2.00 3.53 -10.53
CA ASP A 86 -0.60 3.23 -10.20
C ASP A 86 -0.51 1.90 -9.44
N TYR A 87 0.23 0.94 -9.99
CA TYR A 87 0.32 -0.40 -9.43
C TYR A 87 0.93 -0.43 -8.01
N ARG A 88 1.95 0.39 -7.74
CA ARG A 88 2.58 0.47 -6.41
C ARG A 88 1.59 0.97 -5.37
N ARG A 89 0.78 1.97 -5.72
CA ARG A 89 -0.27 2.50 -4.82
C ARG A 89 -1.40 1.52 -4.63
N TYR A 90 -1.87 0.91 -5.71
CA TYR A 90 -2.93 -0.08 -5.65
C TYR A 90 -2.58 -1.22 -4.69
N THR A 91 -1.39 -1.81 -4.85
CA THR A 91 -0.94 -2.93 -4.02
C THR A 91 -0.66 -2.52 -2.57
N THR A 92 -0.12 -1.31 -2.36
CA THR A 92 0.05 -0.71 -1.04
C THR A 92 -1.30 -0.52 -0.33
N ALA A 93 -2.27 0.09 -1.01
CA ALA A 93 -3.61 0.31 -0.46
C ALA A 93 -4.31 -1.03 -0.17
N ALA A 94 -4.19 -2.02 -1.06
CA ALA A 94 -4.75 -3.36 -0.83
C ALA A 94 -4.20 -4.00 0.46
N ALA A 95 -2.90 -3.84 0.75
CA ALA A 95 -2.32 -4.30 2.00
C ALA A 95 -2.84 -3.54 3.22
N MET A 96 -3.04 -2.23 3.10
CA MET A 96 -3.65 -1.43 4.17
C MET A 96 -5.09 -1.87 4.49
N LEU A 97 -5.90 -2.08 3.44
CA LEU A 97 -7.29 -2.53 3.58
C LEU A 97 -7.40 -3.94 4.19
N GLU A 98 -6.58 -4.89 3.73
CA GLU A 98 -6.57 -6.24 4.29
C GLU A 98 -6.13 -6.24 5.77
N THR A 99 -5.14 -5.41 6.11
CA THR A 99 -4.68 -5.25 7.50
C THR A 99 -5.78 -4.67 8.38
N ALA A 100 -6.46 -3.60 7.93
CA ALA A 100 -7.58 -3.01 8.64
C ALA A 100 -8.67 -4.05 8.88
N GLU A 101 -9.05 -4.79 7.84
CA GLU A 101 -10.09 -5.82 7.92
C GLU A 101 -9.76 -6.88 8.97
N ARG A 102 -8.50 -7.33 9.04
CA ARG A 102 -8.05 -8.35 9.99
C ARG A 102 -7.97 -7.85 11.42
N LEU A 103 -7.53 -6.62 11.62
CA LEU A 103 -7.44 -6.02 12.96
C LEU A 103 -8.79 -5.55 13.50
N THR A 104 -9.81 -5.44 12.64
CA THR A 104 -11.21 -5.20 13.04
C THR A 104 -12.06 -6.44 12.73
N ALA A 105 -11.66 -7.58 13.30
CA ALA A 105 -12.29 -8.88 13.02
C ALA A 105 -13.72 -9.00 13.55
N GLU A 106 -14.06 -8.30 14.63
CA GLU A 106 -15.41 -8.28 15.18
C GLU A 106 -16.26 -7.23 14.46
N GLU A 107 -17.44 -7.64 13.99
CA GLU A 107 -18.38 -6.72 13.36
C GLU A 107 -19.08 -5.85 14.42
N ARG A 108 -19.38 -4.60 14.06
CA ARG A 108 -20.04 -3.61 14.94
C ARG A 108 -19.26 -3.19 16.19
N GLU A 109 -18.01 -3.61 16.36
CA GLU A 109 -17.13 -3.10 17.42
C GLU A 109 -16.45 -1.79 16.98
N PRO A 110 -16.66 -0.66 17.70
CA PRO A 110 -16.07 0.62 17.32
C PRO A 110 -14.55 0.57 17.24
N ALA A 111 -13.99 0.89 16.07
CA ALA A 111 -12.55 0.89 15.81
C ALA A 111 -12.10 2.26 15.24
N THR A 112 -12.55 3.35 15.86
CA THR A 112 -12.38 4.72 15.33
C THR A 112 -10.92 5.09 15.08
N GLN A 113 -9.99 4.65 15.93
CA GLN A 113 -8.55 4.91 15.72
C GLN A 113 -8.01 4.19 14.46
N GLN A 114 -8.41 2.94 14.23
CA GLN A 114 -8.06 2.21 13.00
C GLN A 114 -8.63 2.90 11.76
N PHE A 115 -9.90 3.33 11.85
CA PHE A 115 -10.55 4.08 10.77
C PHE A 115 -9.78 5.37 10.42
N LEU A 116 -9.47 6.20 11.43
CA LEU A 116 -8.76 7.46 11.21
C LEU A 116 -7.36 7.23 10.65
N LEU A 117 -6.64 6.21 11.13
CA LEU A 117 -5.32 5.85 10.64
C LEU A 117 -5.37 5.38 9.18
N LEU A 118 -6.35 4.55 8.80
CA LEU A 118 -6.53 4.09 7.42
C LEU A 118 -6.87 5.26 6.48
N VAL A 119 -7.78 6.14 6.87
CA VAL A 119 -8.12 7.33 6.06
C VAL A 119 -6.89 8.23 5.86
N ALA A 120 -6.09 8.44 6.91
CA ALA A 120 -4.86 9.23 6.83
C ALA A 120 -3.82 8.58 5.90
N ALA A 121 -3.63 7.26 5.98
CA ALA A 121 -2.69 6.53 5.14
C ALA A 121 -3.12 6.54 3.66
N LEU A 122 -4.40 6.28 3.37
CA LEU A 122 -4.95 6.36 2.01
C LEU A 122 -4.82 7.77 1.43
N ARG A 123 -5.05 8.80 2.25
CA ARG A 123 -4.85 10.19 1.84
C ARG A 123 -3.38 10.49 1.49
N ALA A 124 -2.44 10.12 2.37
CA ALA A 124 -1.02 10.33 2.13
C ALA A 124 -0.55 9.65 0.84
N LEU A 125 -1.06 8.44 0.58
CA LEU A 125 -0.77 7.67 -0.61
C LEU A 125 -1.38 8.30 -1.88
N ALA A 126 -2.63 8.77 -1.80
CA ALA A 126 -3.32 9.43 -2.92
C ALA A 126 -2.61 10.73 -3.33
N GLU A 127 -2.28 11.56 -2.33
CA GLU A 127 -1.66 12.87 -2.46
C GLU A 127 -0.14 12.81 -2.72
N ARG A 128 0.45 11.61 -2.81
CA ARG A 128 1.89 11.40 -3.07
C ARG A 128 2.81 12.04 -2.02
N ARG A 129 2.37 12.07 -0.76
CA ARG A 129 3.09 12.81 0.29
C ARG A 129 4.46 12.19 0.63
N HIS A 130 4.54 10.86 0.60
CA HIS A 130 5.76 10.10 0.90
C HIS A 130 5.86 8.88 -0.05
N ASP A 131 7.00 8.18 -0.03
CA ASP A 131 7.14 6.92 -0.77
C ASP A 131 6.11 5.87 -0.29
N PRO A 132 5.40 5.15 -1.18
CA PRO A 132 4.39 4.16 -0.82
C PRO A 132 4.87 3.09 0.18
N GLY A 133 6.13 2.65 0.08
CA GLY A 133 6.68 1.65 1.00
C GLY A 133 6.81 2.17 2.42
N LEU A 134 7.27 3.42 2.58
CA LEU A 134 7.32 4.08 3.89
C LEU A 134 5.92 4.30 4.48
N ILE A 135 4.95 4.69 3.65
CA ILE A 135 3.55 4.83 4.10
C ILE A 135 3.00 3.48 4.57
N LEU A 136 3.28 2.40 3.83
CA LEU A 136 2.85 1.07 4.21
C LEU A 136 3.46 0.64 5.54
N ASP A 137 4.77 0.69 5.68
CA ASP A 137 5.46 0.23 6.89
C ASP A 137 5.04 1.06 8.12
N SER A 138 4.90 2.38 7.96
CA SER A 138 4.34 3.27 9.00
C SER A 138 2.91 2.88 9.37
N TYR A 139 2.03 2.67 8.38
CA TYR A 139 0.65 2.27 8.63
C TYR A 139 0.57 0.92 9.35
N LEU A 140 1.32 -0.09 8.93
CA LEU A 140 1.31 -1.43 9.54
C LEU A 140 1.77 -1.39 11.00
N LEU A 141 2.88 -0.71 11.28
CA LEU A 141 3.40 -0.54 12.65
C LEU A 141 2.39 0.17 13.55
N ARG A 142 1.83 1.29 13.07
CA ARG A 142 0.88 2.10 13.85
C ARG A 142 -0.47 1.40 14.01
N SER A 143 -0.91 0.64 13.01
CA SER A 143 -2.15 -0.13 13.08
C SER A 143 -2.03 -1.27 14.09
N LEU A 144 -0.88 -1.95 14.16
CA LEU A 144 -0.57 -2.90 15.23
C LEU A 144 -0.51 -2.24 16.61
N ALA A 145 0.11 -1.07 16.72
CA ALA A 145 0.17 -0.32 17.97
C ALA A 145 -1.23 0.08 18.48
N VAL A 146 -2.11 0.56 17.58
CA VAL A 146 -3.53 0.84 17.90
C VAL A 146 -4.27 -0.43 18.34
N ALA A 147 -3.91 -1.60 17.81
CA ALA A 147 -4.46 -2.88 18.23
C ALA A 147 -3.86 -3.44 19.54
N GLY A 148 -2.97 -2.69 20.21
CA GLY A 148 -2.35 -3.10 21.47
C GLY A 148 -1.02 -3.86 21.32
N TYR A 149 -0.51 -4.00 20.10
CA TYR A 149 0.73 -4.70 19.79
C TYR A 149 1.85 -3.72 19.40
N ALA A 150 2.03 -2.66 20.18
CA ALA A 150 3.05 -1.65 19.90
C ALA A 150 4.46 -2.26 20.08
N PRO A 151 5.31 -2.28 19.04
CA PRO A 151 6.68 -2.75 19.19
C PRO A 151 7.52 -1.74 19.98
N SER A 152 8.37 -2.23 20.87
CA SER A 152 9.37 -1.37 21.54
C SER A 152 10.66 -1.29 20.71
N PHE A 153 11.15 -0.07 20.50
CA PHE A 153 12.40 0.21 19.80
C PHE A 153 13.46 0.94 20.66
N ASP A 154 13.04 1.47 21.80
CA ASP A 154 13.81 2.32 22.72
C ASP A 154 14.16 1.64 24.05
N ALA A 155 13.44 0.59 24.41
CA ALA A 155 13.66 -0.21 25.61
C ALA A 155 13.61 -1.71 25.29
N CYS A 156 14.00 -2.54 26.26
CA CYS A 156 13.85 -3.97 26.12
C CYS A 156 12.37 -4.33 26.29
N ALA A 157 11.77 -4.92 25.27
CA ALA A 157 10.37 -5.34 25.27
C ALA A 157 10.00 -6.37 26.35
N ARG A 158 11.00 -7.03 26.97
CA ARG A 158 10.80 -8.02 28.04
C ARG A 158 10.96 -7.48 29.45
N CYS A 159 12.03 -6.73 29.72
CA CYS A 159 12.37 -6.27 31.07
C CYS A 159 12.35 -4.75 31.25
N GLY A 160 12.08 -3.98 30.19
CA GLY A 160 12.03 -2.52 30.23
C GLY A 160 13.39 -1.83 30.33
N ALA A 161 14.52 -2.55 30.33
CA ALA A 161 15.84 -1.95 30.37
C ALA A 161 16.02 -0.93 29.22
N PRO A 162 16.53 0.29 29.48
CA PRO A 162 16.69 1.30 28.43
C PRO A 162 17.68 0.82 27.36
N GLY A 163 17.42 1.21 26.12
CA GLY A 163 18.28 0.92 24.97
C GLY A 163 19.48 1.87 24.87
N PRO A 164 20.20 1.84 23.73
CA PRO A 164 19.88 1.08 22.53
C PRO A 164 20.19 -0.41 22.66
N HIS A 165 19.25 -1.24 22.20
CA HIS A 165 19.44 -2.69 22.08
C HIS A 165 19.72 -3.08 20.64
N ARG A 166 20.26 -4.30 20.42
CA ARG A 166 20.70 -4.76 19.09
C ARG A 166 19.90 -5.93 18.53
N ALA A 167 19.07 -6.57 19.34
CA ALA A 167 18.34 -7.77 18.93
C ALA A 167 16.84 -7.51 18.86
N PHE A 168 16.22 -7.83 17.74
CA PHE A 168 14.77 -7.71 17.54
C PHE A 168 14.11 -9.09 17.54
N SER A 169 13.00 -9.22 18.26
CA SER A 169 12.20 -10.44 18.29
C SER A 169 10.71 -10.10 18.28
N PRO A 170 9.96 -10.53 17.25
CA PRO A 170 8.50 -10.41 17.26
C PRO A 170 7.85 -11.05 18.48
N ALA A 171 8.30 -12.25 18.84
CA ALA A 171 7.79 -12.98 20.00
C ALA A 171 8.03 -12.28 21.33
N ALA A 172 9.13 -11.51 21.44
CA ALA A 172 9.42 -10.72 22.64
C ALA A 172 8.75 -9.33 22.62
N GLY A 173 8.07 -8.95 21.53
CA GLY A 173 7.41 -7.65 21.41
C GLY A 173 8.29 -6.51 20.89
N GLY A 174 9.50 -6.77 20.40
CA GLY A 174 10.37 -5.72 19.84
C GLY A 174 11.85 -5.93 20.14
N MET A 175 12.54 -4.84 20.45
CA MET A 175 13.97 -4.85 20.79
C MET A 175 14.23 -5.52 22.14
N THR A 176 15.34 -6.24 22.27
CA THR A 176 15.70 -7.05 23.45
C THR A 176 17.15 -6.84 23.85
N CYS A 177 17.40 -6.73 25.16
CA CYS A 177 18.74 -6.65 25.71
C CYS A 177 19.47 -7.99 25.58
N ALA A 178 20.79 -8.00 25.79
CA ALA A 178 21.62 -9.19 25.67
C ALA A 178 21.13 -10.36 26.55
N THR A 179 20.61 -10.07 27.74
CA THR A 179 20.11 -11.08 28.70
C THR A 179 18.76 -11.65 28.30
N CYS A 180 17.86 -10.81 27.76
CA CYS A 180 16.51 -11.22 27.38
C CYS A 180 16.41 -11.71 25.93
N ARG A 181 17.50 -11.64 25.16
CA ARG A 181 17.55 -12.01 23.75
C ARG A 181 17.18 -13.49 23.57
N PRO A 182 16.09 -13.81 22.86
CA PRO A 182 15.79 -15.19 22.51
C PRO A 182 16.71 -15.69 21.38
N ALA A 183 16.86 -17.02 21.30
CA ALA A 183 17.52 -17.66 20.16
C ALA A 183 16.80 -17.30 18.85
N GLY A 184 17.56 -17.04 17.78
CA GLY A 184 16.99 -16.64 16.49
C GLY A 184 16.53 -15.19 16.38
N ALA A 185 16.74 -14.35 17.42
CA ALA A 185 16.46 -12.91 17.31
C ALA A 185 17.33 -12.27 16.22
N ALA A 186 16.68 -11.48 15.36
CA ALA A 186 17.31 -10.73 14.28
C ALA A 186 18.21 -9.64 14.85
N LEU A 187 19.24 -9.25 14.10
CA LEU A 187 20.21 -8.22 14.46
C LEU A 187 20.15 -7.07 13.45
N PRO A 188 19.13 -6.18 13.51
CA PRO A 188 19.02 -5.05 12.59
C PRO A 188 20.23 -4.12 12.66
N ALA A 189 20.48 -3.42 11.56
CA ALA A 189 21.33 -2.24 11.60
C ALA A 189 20.73 -1.15 12.53
N PRO A 190 21.54 -0.38 13.28
CA PRO A 190 21.05 0.71 14.12
C PRO A 190 20.19 1.74 13.36
N GLU A 191 20.53 2.01 12.11
CA GLU A 191 19.80 2.91 11.22
C GLU A 191 18.40 2.37 10.88
N THR A 192 18.26 1.05 10.76
CA THR A 192 16.97 0.38 10.55
C THR A 192 16.09 0.52 11.79
N VAL A 193 16.66 0.37 13.01
CA VAL A 193 15.91 0.59 14.25
C VAL A 193 15.45 2.05 14.37
N ARG A 194 16.30 3.00 13.99
CA ARG A 194 15.94 4.43 13.93
C ARG A 194 14.81 4.69 12.95
N LEU A 195 14.84 4.07 11.77
CA LEU A 195 13.77 4.15 10.78
C LEU A 195 12.47 3.57 11.32
N LEU A 196 12.50 2.38 11.94
CA LEU A 196 11.32 1.75 12.53
C LEU A 196 10.68 2.61 13.62
N ALA A 197 11.49 3.21 14.50
CA ALA A 197 11.03 4.15 15.51
C ALA A 197 10.37 5.38 14.87
N ALA A 198 11.02 5.99 13.88
CA ALA A 198 10.49 7.16 13.16
C ALA A 198 9.17 6.85 12.43
N LEU A 199 9.04 5.67 11.82
CA LEU A 199 7.80 5.23 11.16
C LEU A 199 6.65 5.03 12.14
N LEU A 200 6.94 4.51 13.34
CA LEU A 200 5.98 4.32 14.43
C LEU A 200 5.47 5.68 14.98
N THR A 201 6.36 6.66 15.14
CA THR A 201 6.03 7.99 15.69
C THR A 201 5.56 8.99 14.64
N GLY A 202 5.79 8.73 13.35
CA GLY A 202 5.43 9.63 12.25
C GLY A 202 6.46 10.72 11.97
N GLU A 203 7.72 10.50 12.31
CA GLU A 203 8.85 11.40 12.02
C GLU A 203 9.31 11.23 10.57
N TRP A 204 8.54 11.79 9.64
CA TRP A 204 8.75 11.61 8.20
C TRP A 204 10.09 12.11 7.69
N GLU A 205 10.63 13.19 8.24
CA GLU A 205 11.96 13.71 7.85
C GLU A 205 13.06 12.65 8.05
N VAL A 206 13.02 11.92 9.18
CA VAL A 206 13.95 10.83 9.47
C VAL A 206 13.69 9.63 8.56
N ALA A 207 12.41 9.30 8.34
CA ALA A 207 12.04 8.18 7.48
C ALA A 207 12.45 8.40 6.02
N GLU A 208 12.30 9.62 5.50
CA GLU A 208 12.64 9.97 4.12
C GLU A 208 14.15 10.11 3.90
N ALA A 209 14.91 10.47 4.93
CA ALA A 209 16.38 10.51 4.89
C ALA A 209 17.01 9.10 4.92
N SER A 210 16.24 8.05 5.24
CA SER A 210 16.76 6.68 5.35
C SER A 210 17.25 6.11 4.02
N GLU A 211 18.32 5.34 4.06
CA GLU A 211 18.84 4.65 2.88
C GLU A 211 18.02 3.40 2.52
N GLU A 212 17.98 3.09 1.22
CA GLU A 212 17.22 1.97 0.65
C GLU A 212 17.49 0.62 1.34
N ARG A 213 18.74 0.33 1.72
CA ARG A 213 19.09 -0.92 2.42
C ARG A 213 18.38 -1.05 3.77
N HIS A 214 18.21 0.06 4.49
CA HIS A 214 17.56 0.09 5.80
C HIS A 214 16.04 0.04 5.65
N ARG A 215 15.49 0.62 4.57
CA ARG A 215 14.07 0.47 4.22
C ARG A 215 13.71 -0.99 3.95
N ARG A 216 14.51 -1.70 3.15
CA ARG A 216 14.28 -3.13 2.85
C ARG A 216 14.34 -4.00 4.10
N GLU A 217 15.33 -3.77 4.96
CA GLU A 217 15.45 -4.48 6.24
C GLU A 217 14.24 -4.18 7.15
N ALA A 218 13.83 -2.91 7.26
CA ALA A 218 12.65 -2.49 8.02
C ALA A 218 11.37 -3.17 7.49
N THR A 219 11.11 -3.16 6.18
CA THR A 219 9.94 -3.82 5.58
C THR A 219 9.91 -5.32 5.92
N GLY A 220 11.07 -5.99 5.90
CA GLY A 220 11.19 -7.39 6.32
C GLY A 220 10.79 -7.59 7.78
N MET A 221 11.25 -6.72 8.67
CA MET A 221 10.93 -6.75 10.09
C MET A 221 9.46 -6.44 10.39
N VAL A 222 8.89 -5.41 9.75
CA VAL A 222 7.47 -5.07 9.86
C VAL A 222 6.60 -6.23 9.39
N SER A 223 6.94 -6.84 8.24
CA SER A 223 6.22 -8.00 7.71
C SER A 223 6.26 -9.18 8.68
N ALA A 224 7.42 -9.49 9.27
CA ALA A 224 7.58 -10.57 10.24
C ALA A 224 6.81 -10.30 11.54
N TYR A 225 6.85 -9.05 12.03
CA TYR A 225 6.14 -8.64 13.24
C TYR A 225 4.62 -8.69 13.07
N LEU A 226 4.12 -8.24 11.92
CA LEU A 226 2.72 -8.31 11.55
C LEU A 226 2.24 -9.77 11.41
N GLN A 227 3.02 -10.61 10.72
CA GLN A 227 2.67 -12.02 10.56
C GLN A 227 2.61 -12.76 11.90
N TRP A 228 3.52 -12.43 12.83
CA TRP A 228 3.50 -12.99 14.18
C TRP A 228 2.19 -12.69 14.90
N HIS A 229 1.75 -11.43 14.91
CA HIS A 229 0.55 -11.01 15.66
C HIS A 229 -0.77 -11.35 14.96
N LEU A 230 -0.79 -11.42 13.63
CA LEU A 230 -1.99 -11.82 12.89
C LEU A 230 -2.16 -13.34 12.76
N GLU A 231 -1.18 -14.13 13.21
CA GLU A 231 -1.09 -15.60 13.10
C GLU A 231 -1.22 -16.16 11.66
N ARG A 232 -1.42 -15.30 10.67
CA ARG A 232 -1.64 -15.61 9.26
C ARG A 232 -0.99 -14.51 8.41
N SER A 233 -0.30 -14.88 7.35
CA SER A 233 0.26 -13.91 6.40
C SER A 233 -0.85 -13.17 5.64
N LEU A 234 -0.63 -11.89 5.34
CA LEU A 234 -1.50 -11.12 4.44
C LEU A 234 -1.35 -11.63 3.01
N ARG A 235 -2.47 -11.77 2.29
CA ARG A 235 -2.47 -12.21 0.90
C ARG A 235 -1.95 -11.12 -0.05
N SER A 236 -2.13 -9.86 0.35
CA SER A 236 -1.70 -8.67 -0.38
C SER A 236 -0.20 -8.41 -0.31
N LEU A 237 0.48 -8.77 0.78
CA LEU A 237 1.91 -8.45 0.98
C LEU A 237 2.85 -8.97 -0.12
N PRO A 238 2.68 -10.19 -0.67
CA PRO A 238 3.49 -10.66 -1.79
C PRO A 238 3.32 -9.84 -3.07
N HIS A 239 2.22 -9.10 -3.22
CA HIS A 239 1.93 -8.28 -4.39
C HIS A 239 2.43 -6.84 -4.26
N VAL A 240 2.82 -6.42 -3.05
CA VAL A 240 3.39 -5.07 -2.84
C VAL A 240 4.72 -4.98 -3.56
N GLU A 241 4.82 -4.06 -4.51
CA GLU A 241 6.05 -3.81 -5.25
C GLU A 241 7.05 -3.04 -4.38
N ARG A 242 8.20 -3.69 -4.12
CA ARG A 242 9.27 -3.19 -3.25
C ARG A 242 10.43 -2.65 -4.11
N GLY A 243 10.27 -1.43 -4.65
CA GLY A 243 11.23 -0.65 -5.49
C GLY A 243 11.31 -1.13 -6.96
N PHE A 244 11.34 -0.33 -8.04
CA PHE A 244 11.85 1.02 -8.39
C PHE A 244 10.94 1.64 -9.48
N THR A 245 10.63 2.94 -9.40
CA THR A 245 10.07 3.71 -10.52
C THR A 245 11.10 4.74 -10.98
N PRO A 246 11.72 4.63 -12.16
CA PRO A 246 12.48 5.73 -12.72
C PRO A 246 11.53 6.89 -13.01
N PRO A 247 11.96 8.16 -12.91
CA PRO A 247 11.17 9.28 -13.41
C PRO A 247 10.85 9.02 -14.88
N ASN A 248 9.56 9.10 -15.21
CA ASN A 248 9.00 8.82 -16.52
C ASN A 248 9.79 9.60 -17.59
N ARG A 249 10.53 8.90 -18.46
CA ARG A 249 11.12 9.53 -19.65
C ARG A 249 9.94 9.92 -20.54
N PRO A 250 9.82 11.17 -21.01
CA PRO A 250 8.70 11.55 -21.86
C PRO A 250 8.65 10.61 -23.05
N VAL A 251 7.47 10.02 -23.28
CA VAL A 251 7.16 9.20 -24.45
C VAL A 251 7.49 10.07 -25.66
N GLY A 252 8.57 9.74 -26.35
CA GLY A 252 8.91 10.35 -27.62
C GLY A 252 7.72 10.15 -28.56
N SER A 253 7.18 11.26 -29.05
CA SER A 253 6.17 11.30 -30.08
C SER A 253 6.67 10.55 -31.31
N SER A 254 6.16 9.35 -31.52
CA SER A 254 6.23 8.65 -32.79
C SER A 254 5.51 9.52 -33.82
N THR A 255 6.27 10.17 -34.70
CA THR A 255 5.72 10.65 -35.97
C THR A 255 6.02 9.58 -37.01
N GLU A 256 4.97 9.26 -37.75
CA GLU A 256 4.81 8.20 -38.73
C GLU A 256 5.87 8.16 -39.83
N GLY A 257 6.05 6.96 -40.40
CA GLY A 257 6.82 6.75 -41.62
C GLY A 257 7.00 5.28 -41.96
N MET A 258 5.91 4.56 -42.23
CA MET A 258 5.94 3.20 -42.81
C MET A 258 6.48 3.21 -44.26
N PRO A 259 6.99 2.06 -44.76
CA PRO A 259 7.99 2.00 -45.81
C PRO A 259 7.37 1.92 -47.22
N ASN A 260 8.03 2.54 -48.21
CA ASN A 260 7.75 2.30 -49.62
C ASN A 260 8.66 1.21 -50.17
N LEU A 261 8.01 0.13 -50.59
CA LEU A 261 8.57 -1.02 -51.27
C LEU A 261 8.33 -0.82 -52.78
N GLU A 262 9.32 -0.34 -53.54
CA GLU A 262 9.27 -0.45 -55.01
C GLU A 262 10.66 -0.36 -55.66
N ARG A 263 10.96 -1.41 -56.46
CA ARG A 263 11.74 -1.46 -57.71
C ARG A 263 13.27 -1.67 -57.69
N ALA A 264 13.60 -2.90 -58.09
CA ALA A 264 14.42 -3.28 -59.25
C ALA A 264 15.97 -3.14 -59.20
N MET A 265 16.60 -4.32 -59.37
CA MET A 265 17.99 -4.64 -59.74
C MET A 265 18.43 -4.00 -61.09
N PRO A 266 19.64 -4.25 -61.66
CA PRO A 266 21.00 -4.55 -61.13
C PRO A 266 22.14 -3.72 -61.80
N SER A 267 23.37 -3.89 -61.29
CA SER A 267 24.70 -3.84 -61.96
C SER A 267 24.98 -2.86 -63.12
N LEU A 268 25.98 -1.99 -62.94
CA LEU A 268 26.87 -1.57 -64.04
C LEU A 268 28.30 -1.33 -63.54
N GLN A 269 29.24 -1.73 -64.39
CA GLN A 269 30.67 -1.89 -64.18
C GLN A 269 31.44 -0.55 -64.17
N ARG A 270 32.62 -0.59 -63.53
CA ARG A 270 33.87 0.23 -63.62
C ARG A 270 34.17 0.81 -65.04
N PRO A 271 35.08 1.81 -65.27
CA PRO A 271 36.43 1.92 -64.66
C PRO A 271 37.19 3.30 -64.60
N VAL A 272 38.33 3.28 -63.86
CA VAL A 272 39.68 3.92 -64.07
C VAL A 272 39.86 5.45 -64.15
N HIS A 273 40.65 6.00 -63.20
CA HIS A 273 41.93 6.76 -63.37
C HIS A 273 42.42 7.17 -61.95
N ALA A 274 43.54 6.68 -61.39
CA ALA A 274 44.97 6.83 -61.70
C ALA A 274 45.64 8.09 -61.09
N ALA A 275 46.83 7.84 -60.50
CA ALA A 275 47.87 8.74 -59.98
C ALA A 275 47.66 9.29 -58.54
N ALA A 276 48.47 9.03 -57.50
CA ALA A 276 49.90 8.75 -57.27
C ALA A 276 50.62 9.95 -56.61
N ARG A 277 51.47 9.59 -55.63
CA ARG A 277 52.50 10.37 -54.91
C ARG A 277 51.94 11.25 -53.77
N GLY A 278 52.42 11.23 -52.54
CA GLY A 278 53.67 10.70 -51.99
C GLY A 278 54.41 11.81 -51.24
N VAL A 279 54.99 11.43 -50.10
CA VAL A 279 56.13 12.07 -49.41
C VAL A 279 55.83 13.12 -48.32
N SER A 280 56.32 12.71 -47.14
CA SER A 280 56.71 13.40 -45.91
C SER A 280 57.30 14.81 -46.01
N ALA A 281 57.13 15.61 -44.95
CA ALA A 281 58.19 16.09 -44.04
C ALA A 281 57.75 17.37 -43.33
N GLY A 282 58.06 17.47 -42.03
CA GLY A 282 57.85 18.66 -41.20
C GLY A 282 57.51 18.31 -39.78
#